data_AF-A0A5N4CMT8-F1
#
_entry.id   AF-A0A5N4CMT8-F1
#
_cell.length_a   1.000
_cell.length_b   1.000
_cell.length_c   1.000
_cell.angle_alpha   90.00
_cell.angle_beta   90.00
_cell.angle_gamma   90.00
#
_symmetry.space_group_name_H-M   'P 1'
#
loop_
_entity.id
_entity.type
_entity.pdbx_description
1 polymer ?
#
loop_
_entity_poly.entity_id
_entity_poly.type
_entity_poly.pdbx_seq_one_letter_code
_entity_poly.pdbx_strand_id
1 'polypeptide(L)'
;MLTNVQIAPEELALIYNLRKMMKNDWHGGAIVLTLSQTGSLFKPRKAYLPQELLGKEGFDALDPFIPILVSKYNPKEFESCIQYYLENNWLQHENAHTEEGKKELLFLSNRNPRQLEQLCAYL
;
A
#
# COMPACT_ATOMS: atom_id res chain seq x y z
N MET A 1 17.73 7.69 36.98
CA MET A 1 18.09 7.81 35.56
C MET A 1 17.45 6.64 34.83
N LEU A 2 16.35 6.87 34.11
CA LEU A 2 15.83 5.88 33.17
C LEU A 2 16.71 5.97 31.93
N THR A 3 17.55 4.96 31.71
CA THR A 3 18.30 4.82 30.46
C THR A 3 17.30 4.56 29.33
N ASN A 4 17.32 5.38 28.27
CA ASN A 4 16.58 5.10 27.04
C ASN A 4 17.16 3.85 26.37
N VAL A 5 16.65 2.67 26.76
CA VAL A 5 17.01 1.39 26.13
C VAL A 5 16.11 1.20 24.91
N GLN A 6 16.71 0.94 23.75
CA GLN A 6 15.96 0.53 22.57
C GLN A 6 15.57 -0.95 22.72
N ILE A 7 14.29 -1.25 22.50
CA ILE A 7 13.74 -2.61 22.61
C ILE A 7 13.69 -3.22 21.21
N ALA A 8 14.23 -4.43 21.06
CA ALA A 8 14.22 -5.13 19.78
C ALA A 8 12.83 -5.72 19.46
N PRO A 9 12.43 -5.83 18.18
CA PRO A 9 11.10 -6.35 17.81
C PRO A 9 10.78 -7.74 18.40
N GLU A 10 11.77 -8.61 18.55
CA GLU A 10 11.65 -9.96 19.11
C GLU A 10 11.35 -9.99 20.61
N GLU A 11 11.61 -8.89 21.34
CA GLU A 11 11.26 -8.76 22.76
C GLU A 11 9.77 -8.44 22.94
N LEU A 12 9.08 -8.03 21.88
CA LEU A 12 7.66 -7.72 21.91
C LEU A 12 6.84 -9.00 21.72
N ALA A 13 6.12 -9.43 22.76
CA ALA A 13 5.39 -10.70 22.78
C ALA A 13 4.43 -10.91 21.58
N LEU A 14 3.75 -9.84 21.13
CA LEU A 14 2.87 -9.91 19.96
C LEU A 14 3.64 -10.16 18.67
N ILE A 15 4.76 -9.45 18.47
CA ILE A 15 5.60 -9.59 17.27
C ILE A 15 6.29 -10.96 17.26
N TYR A 16 6.81 -11.38 18.41
CA TYR A 16 7.46 -12.69 18.56
C TYR A 16 6.52 -13.84 18.20
N ASN A 17 5.27 -13.81 18.68
CA ASN A 17 4.31 -14.87 18.37
C ASN A 17 3.76 -14.76 16.94
N LEU A 18 3.58 -13.56 16.40
CA LEU A 18 3.19 -13.38 14.99
C LEU A 18 4.25 -13.95 14.03
N ARG A 19 5.54 -13.75 14.32
CA ARG A 19 6.65 -14.32 13.52
C ARG A 19 6.60 -15.85 13.46
N LYS A 20 6.07 -16.53 14.49
CA LYS A 20 5.88 -18.00 14.45
C LYS A 20 4.81 -18.40 13.44
N MET A 21 3.70 -17.66 13.37
CA MET A 21 2.63 -17.90 12.39
C MET A 21 3.10 -17.72 10.94
N MET A 22 4.13 -16.91 10.73
CA MET A 22 4.68 -16.63 9.40
C MET A 22 5.62 -17.73 8.89
N LYS A 23 6.05 -18.66 9.75
CA LYS A 23 6.84 -19.82 9.32
C LYS A 23 5.97 -20.74 8.48
N ASN A 24 6.58 -21.36 7.48
CA ASN A 24 5.95 -22.33 6.59
C ASN A 24 6.06 -23.78 7.11
N ASP A 25 6.05 -23.97 8.43
CA ASP A 25 6.16 -25.27 9.10
C ASP A 25 4.81 -25.99 9.30
N TRP A 26 3.75 -25.47 8.68
CA TRP A 26 2.38 -25.99 8.74
C TRP A 26 1.76 -26.05 7.34
N HIS A 27 0.67 -26.83 7.23
CA HIS A 27 -0.05 -27.07 5.98
C HIS A 27 -1.55 -26.85 6.17
N GLY A 28 -2.31 -26.71 5.08
CA GLY A 28 -3.77 -26.54 5.12
C GLY A 28 -4.25 -25.09 5.09
N GLY A 29 -3.38 -24.13 4.77
CA GLY A 29 -3.75 -22.74 4.53
C GLY A 29 -2.66 -21.99 3.78
N ALA A 30 -2.86 -20.68 3.63
CA ALA A 30 -1.96 -19.80 2.90
C ALA A 30 -1.74 -18.50 3.69
N ILE A 31 -0.54 -17.94 3.58
CA ILE A 31 -0.19 -16.64 4.16
C ILE A 31 -0.15 -15.63 3.03
N VAL A 32 -0.91 -14.54 3.17
CA VAL A 32 -0.85 -13.39 2.27
C VAL A 32 -0.34 -12.19 3.07
N LEU A 33 0.76 -11.60 2.60
CA LEU A 33 1.40 -10.45 3.24
C LEU A 33 1.31 -9.23 2.33
N THR A 34 1.37 -8.04 2.92
CA THR A 34 1.42 -6.77 2.19
C THR A 34 2.50 -5.90 2.78
N LEU A 35 3.29 -5.27 1.91
CA LEU A 35 4.28 -4.28 2.32
C LEU A 35 3.62 -2.91 2.38
N SER A 36 3.95 -2.14 3.42
CA SER A 36 3.54 -0.74 3.51
C SER A 36 4.74 0.14 3.82
N GLN A 37 5.02 1.07 2.91
CA GLN A 37 5.95 2.18 3.19
C GLN A 37 5.29 3.20 4.14
N THR A 38 3.98 3.43 4.02
CA THR A 38 3.25 4.34 4.91
C THR A 38 3.26 3.77 6.32
N GLY A 39 3.74 4.54 7.29
CA GLY A 39 3.90 4.10 8.69
C GLY A 39 5.15 3.26 8.96
N SER A 40 6.01 3.03 7.95
CA SER A 40 7.30 2.37 8.17
C SER A 40 8.23 3.22 9.02
N LEU A 41 8.97 2.57 9.92
CA LEU A 41 9.97 3.21 10.76
C LEU A 41 11.35 3.03 10.15
N PHE A 42 12.18 4.07 10.17
CA PHE A 42 13.59 4.03 9.74
C PHE A 42 13.80 3.57 8.28
N LYS A 43 12.81 3.79 7.40
CA LYS A 43 12.90 3.49 5.95
C LYS A 43 12.76 4.77 5.12
N PRO A 44 13.45 4.86 3.96
CA PRO A 44 13.34 6.02 3.11
C PRO A 44 11.96 6.08 2.45
N ARG A 45 11.42 7.29 2.27
CA ARG A 45 10.04 7.51 1.78
C ARG A 45 9.75 6.89 0.41
N LYS A 46 10.77 6.77 -0.45
CA LYS A 46 10.64 6.25 -1.81
C LYS A 46 10.85 4.75 -1.93
N ALA A 47 11.24 4.05 -0.86
CA ALA A 47 11.42 2.60 -0.91
C ALA A 47 10.07 1.89 -1.02
N TYR A 48 9.99 0.96 -1.95
CA TYR A 48 8.80 0.12 -2.16
C TYR A 48 9.15 -1.33 -2.49
N LEU A 49 10.43 -1.65 -2.71
CA LEU A 49 10.85 -3.00 -3.04
C LEU A 49 10.87 -3.89 -1.79
N PRO A 50 10.54 -5.19 -1.91
CA PRO A 50 10.54 -6.11 -0.77
C PRO A 50 11.84 -6.12 0.04
N GLN A 51 12.99 -6.21 -0.65
CA GLN A 51 14.29 -6.28 0.01
C GLN A 51 14.64 -4.98 0.76
N GLU A 52 14.25 -3.81 0.23
CA GLU A 52 14.50 -2.52 0.88
C GLU A 52 13.67 -2.37 2.17
N LEU A 53 12.40 -2.77 2.12
CA LEU A 53 11.47 -2.62 3.24
C LEU A 53 11.68 -3.70 4.31
N LEU A 54 11.81 -4.97 3.92
CA LEU A 54 12.03 -6.08 4.85
C LEU A 54 13.44 -6.11 5.42
N GLY A 55 14.43 -5.59 4.68
CA GLY A 55 15.84 -5.80 4.99
C GLY A 55 16.24 -7.26 4.87
N LYS A 56 17.49 -7.56 5.24
CA LYS A 56 18.03 -8.92 5.13
C LYS A 56 17.27 -9.94 5.97
N GLU A 57 17.06 -9.65 7.25
CA GLU A 57 16.39 -10.56 8.19
C GLU A 57 14.98 -10.94 7.74
N GLY A 58 14.16 -9.94 7.36
CA GLY A 58 12.79 -10.19 6.93
C GLY A 58 12.70 -10.87 5.57
N PHE A 59 13.64 -10.59 4.65
CA PHE A 59 13.69 -11.24 3.35
C PHE A 59 14.10 -12.71 3.49
N ASP A 60 15.16 -13.00 4.26
CA ASP A 60 15.65 -14.37 4.51
C ASP A 60 14.60 -15.20 5.28
N ALA A 61 13.83 -14.58 6.19
CA ALA A 61 12.78 -15.26 6.95
C ALA A 61 11.54 -15.64 6.11
N LEU A 62 11.32 -14.97 4.98
CA LEU A 62 10.17 -15.21 4.10
C LEU A 62 10.54 -16.05 2.87
N ASP A 63 11.82 -16.27 2.61
CA ASP A 63 12.29 -17.02 1.45
C ASP A 63 11.99 -18.53 1.60
N PRO A 64 11.35 -19.21 0.63
CA PRO A 64 10.81 -18.69 -0.63
C PRO A 64 9.39 -18.13 -0.53
N PHE A 65 9.14 -17.02 -1.24
CA PHE A 65 7.80 -16.42 -1.40
C PHE A 65 7.53 -15.98 -2.84
N ILE A 66 6.25 -15.74 -3.16
CA ILE A 66 5.80 -15.25 -4.47
C ILE A 66 5.58 -13.73 -4.39
N PRO A 67 6.45 -12.89 -4.98
CA PRO A 67 6.24 -11.44 -4.99
C PRO A 67 5.17 -11.05 -6.02
N ILE A 68 4.20 -10.22 -5.60
CA ILE A 68 3.16 -9.68 -6.47
C ILE A 68 3.28 -8.15 -6.50
N LEU A 69 3.52 -7.60 -7.70
CA LEU A 69 3.59 -6.15 -7.91
C LEU A 69 2.18 -5.58 -8.10
N VAL A 70 1.79 -4.67 -7.21
CA VAL A 70 0.57 -3.86 -7.38
C VAL A 70 0.95 -2.55 -8.08
N SER A 71 0.49 -2.41 -9.32
CA SER A 71 0.74 -1.22 -10.14
C SER A 71 -0.34 -0.15 -9.94
N LYS A 72 -0.12 1.03 -10.52
CA LYS A 72 -1.15 2.06 -10.66
C LYS A 72 -2.28 1.59 -11.57
N TYR A 73 -3.39 2.32 -11.59
CA TYR A 73 -4.50 1.99 -12.48
C TYR A 73 -4.06 1.92 -13.94
N ASN A 74 -4.54 0.91 -14.64
CA ASN A 74 -4.56 0.92 -16.09
C ASN A 74 -5.67 1.89 -16.59
N PRO A 75 -5.70 2.23 -17.90
CA PRO A 75 -6.69 3.18 -18.41
C PRO A 75 -8.14 2.75 -18.16
N LYS A 76 -8.45 1.46 -18.23
CA LYS A 76 -9.80 0.93 -18.02
C LYS A 76 -10.21 1.03 -16.54
N GLU A 77 -9.31 0.68 -15.62
CA GLU A 77 -9.54 0.80 -14.18
C GLU A 77 -9.75 2.25 -13.76
N PHE A 78 -8.97 3.19 -14.32
CA PHE A 78 -9.16 4.62 -14.08
C PHE A 78 -10.54 5.09 -14.53
N GLU A 79 -10.95 4.75 -15.76
CA GLU A 79 -12.26 5.15 -16.28
C GLU A 79 -13.40 4.52 -15.46
N SER A 80 -13.29 3.24 -15.11
CA SER A 80 -14.25 2.56 -14.23
C SER A 80 -14.34 3.22 -12.85
N CYS A 81 -13.22 3.68 -12.28
CA CYS A 81 -13.19 4.35 -10.98
C CYS A 81 -13.85 5.74 -11.03
N ILE A 82 -13.56 6.53 -12.07
CA ILE A 82 -14.22 7.82 -12.29
C ILE A 82 -15.73 7.63 -12.49
N GLN A 83 -16.12 6.67 -13.32
CA GLN A 83 -17.53 6.37 -13.58
C GLN A 83 -18.27 6.00 -12.29
N TYR A 84 -17.64 5.21 -11.42
CA TYR A 84 -18.18 4.90 -10.10
C TYR A 84 -18.39 6.15 -9.24
N TYR A 85 -17.45 7.10 -9.21
CA TYR A 85 -17.63 8.35 -8.46
C TYR A 85 -18.76 9.21 -9.02
N LEU A 86 -18.91 9.27 -10.35
CA LEU A 86 -19.99 10.00 -11.02
C LEU A 86 -21.38 9.39 -10.71
N GLU A 87 -21.50 8.06 -10.77
CA GLU A 87 -22.76 7.34 -10.48
C GLU A 87 -23.24 7.53 -9.04
N ASN A 88 -22.31 7.71 -8.10
CA ASN A 88 -22.63 7.99 -6.70
C ASN A 88 -22.83 9.49 -6.41
N ASN A 89 -22.79 10.36 -7.43
CA ASN A 89 -22.75 11.82 -7.27
C ASN A 89 -21.67 12.26 -6.27
N TRP A 90 -20.50 11.62 -6.29
CA TRP A 90 -19.41 11.98 -5.39
C TRP A 90 -18.71 13.27 -5.86
N LEU A 91 -18.57 13.45 -7.16
CA LEU A 91 -17.99 14.64 -7.78
C LEU A 91 -19.08 15.67 -7.98
N GLN A 92 -18.98 16.80 -7.27
CA GLN A 92 -20.01 17.85 -7.30
C GLN A 92 -19.67 18.98 -8.30
N HIS A 93 -18.39 19.18 -8.59
CA HIS A 93 -17.95 20.19 -9.56
C HIS A 93 -18.46 19.91 -10.99
N GLU A 94 -19.09 20.90 -11.61
CA GLU A 94 -19.72 20.78 -12.94
C GLU A 94 -18.75 20.27 -14.03
N ASN A 95 -17.51 20.77 -14.02
CA ASN A 95 -16.50 20.36 -15.00
C ASN A 95 -15.97 18.93 -14.80
N ALA A 96 -16.23 18.27 -13.66
CA ALA A 96 -15.78 16.90 -13.42
C ALA A 96 -16.51 15.88 -14.31
N HIS A 97 -17.68 16.24 -14.84
CA HIS A 97 -18.45 15.43 -15.78
C HIS A 97 -17.92 15.51 -17.22
N THR A 98 -16.98 16.41 -17.51
CA THR A 98 -16.44 16.66 -18.85
C THR A 98 -15.21 15.81 -19.14
N GLU A 99 -14.94 15.56 -20.42
CA GLU A 99 -13.74 14.84 -20.85
C GLU A 99 -12.44 15.61 -20.54
N GLU A 100 -12.51 16.94 -20.53
CA GLU A 100 -11.42 17.82 -20.10
C GLU A 100 -11.11 17.61 -18.61
N GLY A 101 -12.13 17.62 -17.75
CA GLY A 101 -11.97 17.39 -16.31
C GLY A 101 -11.38 16.00 -16.01
N LYS A 102 -11.81 14.96 -16.73
CA LYS A 102 -11.22 13.62 -16.61
C LYS A 102 -9.74 13.60 -16.99
N LYS A 103 -9.34 14.29 -18.06
CA LYS A 103 -7.93 14.38 -18.49
C LYS A 103 -7.07 15.12 -17.47
N GLU A 104 -7.60 16.16 -16.84
CA GLU A 104 -6.91 16.88 -15.76
C GLU A 104 -6.70 15.97 -14.54
N LEU A 105 -7.76 15.27 -14.10
CA LEU A 105 -7.66 14.29 -13.01
C LEU A 105 -6.68 13.17 -13.33
N LEU A 106 -6.69 12.68 -14.57
CA LEU A 106 -5.76 11.66 -15.04
C LEU A 106 -4.30 12.15 -14.97
N PHE A 107 -4.05 13.39 -15.40
CA PHE A 107 -2.72 14.00 -15.41
C PHE A 107 -2.21 14.26 -13.98
N LEU A 108 -3.02 14.89 -13.13
CA LEU A 108 -2.65 15.25 -11.76
C LEU A 108 -2.47 14.04 -10.85
N SER A 109 -3.37 13.05 -10.93
CA SER A 109 -3.26 11.81 -10.16
C SER A 109 -2.21 10.85 -10.72
N ASN A 110 -1.82 11.00 -11.99
CA ASN A 110 -1.00 10.04 -12.72
C ASN A 110 -1.49 8.59 -12.51
N ARG A 111 -2.82 8.38 -12.53
CA ARG A 111 -3.51 7.10 -12.28
C ARG A 111 -3.17 6.44 -10.93
N ASN A 112 -2.63 7.18 -9.97
CA ASN A 112 -2.39 6.69 -8.64
C ASN A 112 -3.71 6.67 -7.85
N PRO A 113 -4.15 5.51 -7.33
CA PRO A 113 -5.45 5.39 -6.65
C PRO A 113 -5.63 6.37 -5.48
N ARG A 114 -4.61 6.46 -4.61
CA ARG A 114 -4.65 7.35 -3.44
C ARG A 114 -4.65 8.82 -3.86
N GLN A 115 -3.85 9.20 -4.85
CA GLN A 115 -3.85 10.60 -5.31
C GLN A 115 -5.17 10.96 -5.97
N LEU A 116 -5.77 10.04 -6.74
CA LEU A 116 -7.07 10.25 -7.36
C LEU A 116 -8.16 10.45 -6.30
N GLU A 117 -8.25 9.55 -5.31
CA GLU A 117 -9.21 9.66 -4.22
C GLU A 117 -9.05 10.99 -3.46
N GLN A 118 -7.81 11.36 -3.12
CA GLN A 118 -7.53 12.62 -2.44
C GLN A 118 -7.96 13.85 -3.25
N LEU A 119 -7.74 13.84 -4.57
CA LEU A 119 -8.18 14.92 -5.46
C LEU A 119 -9.71 14.98 -5.53
N CYS A 120 -10.37 13.83 -5.70
CA CYS A 120 -11.82 13.72 -5.81
C CYS A 120 -12.55 14.01 -4.50
N ALA A 121 -11.91 13.89 -3.35
CA ALA A 121 -12.54 14.07 -2.03
C ALA A 121 -12.97 15.53 -1.74
N TYR A 122 -12.45 16.50 -2.49
CA TYR A 122 -12.78 17.92 -2.29
C TYR A 122 -13.32 18.61 -3.56
N LEU A 123 -13.76 17.84 -4.56
CA LEU A 123 -14.32 18.32 -5.83
C LEU A 123 -15.85 18.30 -5.87
#